data_AF-A0A4R6G6E2-F1
#
_entry.id   AF-A0A4R6G6E2-F1
#
_cell.length_a   1.000
_cell.length_b   1.000
_cell.length_c   1.000
_cell.angle_alpha   90.00
_cell.angle_beta   90.00
_cell.angle_gamma   90.00
#
_symmetry.space_group_name_H-M   'P 1'
#
loop_
_entity.id
_entity.type
_entity.pdbx_description
1 polymer ?
#
loop_
_entity_poly.entity_id
_entity_poly.type
_entity_poly.pdbx_seq_one_letter_code
_entity_poly.pdbx_strand_id
1 'polypeptide(L)'
;MPFKLLLLALIFCSAPAFAIYKCESGDKIIYSDTPCQGDKTVSMKEIAIAAAASDNGAAQKQLQQDKKELQRLQQRREKQQTQDDRQQAKRYKTAETKKQKCAESAQRVQWAKEDAASAPTKSSERAKQKARRTTEKHQLSCGSA
;
A
#
# COMPACT_ATOMS: atom_id res chain seq x y z
N MET A 1 7.51 21.74 42.07
CA MET A 1 6.71 22.88 41.59
C MET A 1 6.13 22.75 40.15
N PRO A 2 6.07 21.60 39.44
CA PRO A 2 5.47 21.55 38.09
C PRO A 2 3.95 21.33 38.09
N PHE A 3 3.38 20.80 39.18
CA PHE A 3 1.95 20.47 39.27
C PHE A 3 1.03 21.71 39.26
N LYS A 4 1.54 22.85 39.75
CA LYS A 4 0.79 24.12 39.75
C LYS A 4 0.68 24.75 38.35
N LEU A 5 1.65 24.50 37.47
CA LEU A 5 1.59 24.97 36.07
C LEU A 5 0.63 24.14 35.23
N LEU A 6 0.53 22.83 35.49
CA LEU A 6 -0.41 21.96 34.78
C LEU A 6 -1.88 22.29 35.11
N LEU A 7 -2.17 22.61 36.38
CA LEU A 7 -3.50 23.03 36.83
C LEU A 7 -3.93 24.38 36.27
N LEU A 8 -3.00 25.32 36.08
CA LEU A 8 -3.31 26.63 35.51
C LEU A 8 -3.63 26.55 34.01
N ALA A 9 -2.99 25.63 33.27
CA ALA A 9 -3.26 25.43 31.84
C ALA A 9 -4.63 24.80 31.55
N LEU A 10 -5.14 23.95 32.46
CA LEU A 10 -6.46 23.31 32.31
C LEU A 10 -7.64 24.28 32.49
N ILE A 11 -7.46 25.37 33.25
CA ILE A 11 -8.52 26.37 33.50
C ILE A 11 -8.74 27.28 32.27
N PHE A 12 -7.71 27.52 31.46
CA PHE A 12 -7.82 28.38 30.26
C PHE A 12 -8.40 27.66 29.04
N CYS A 13 -8.67 26.35 29.12
CA CYS A 13 -9.19 25.56 28.00
C CYS A 13 -10.68 25.18 28.15
N SER A 14 -11.47 25.95 28.91
CA SER A 14 -12.93 25.84 28.82
C SER A 14 -13.39 26.54 27.54
N ALA A 15 -13.55 25.78 26.46
CA ALA A 15 -14.29 26.27 25.30
C ALA A 15 -15.69 26.71 25.79
N PRO A 16 -16.16 27.94 25.47
CA PRO A 16 -17.53 28.28 25.76
C PRO A 16 -18.39 27.27 25.01
N ALA A 17 -19.21 26.52 25.74
CA ALA A 17 -20.28 25.76 25.12
C ALA A 17 -21.13 26.79 24.36
N PHE A 18 -21.02 26.82 23.03
CA PHE A 18 -21.84 27.66 22.18
C PHE A 18 -23.28 27.15 22.27
N ALA A 19 -23.95 27.54 23.35
CA ALA A 19 -25.37 27.33 23.53
C ALA A 19 -26.07 28.29 22.57
N ILE A 20 -26.38 27.83 21.37
CA ILE A 20 -27.22 28.58 20.44
C ILE A 20 -28.65 28.52 21.00
N TYR A 21 -29.16 29.67 21.44
CA TYR A 21 -30.49 29.77 22.01
C TYR A 21 -31.51 29.89 20.88
N LYS A 22 -32.52 29.00 20.89
CA LYS A 22 -33.69 29.10 20.01
C LYS A 22 -34.73 29.96 20.70
N CYS A 23 -34.95 31.18 20.21
CA CYS A 23 -35.98 32.08 20.71
C CYS A 23 -37.21 32.02 19.79
N GLU A 24 -38.37 31.71 20.36
CA GLU A 24 -39.65 31.74 19.65
C GLU A 24 -40.41 33.01 20.05
N SER A 25 -40.72 33.87 19.07
CA SER A 25 -41.52 35.08 19.28
C SER A 25 -42.58 35.17 18.18
N GLY A 26 -43.83 34.84 18.54
CA GLY A 26 -44.91 34.68 17.57
C GLY A 26 -44.62 33.53 16.58
N ASP A 27 -44.79 33.79 15.28
CA ASP A 27 -44.56 32.81 14.19
C ASP A 27 -43.12 32.77 13.66
N LYS A 28 -42.17 33.45 14.32
CA LYS A 28 -40.77 33.49 13.89
C LYS A 28 -39.84 32.83 14.89
N ILE A 29 -38.97 31.97 14.37
CA ILE A 29 -37.89 31.32 15.10
C ILE A 29 -36.60 32.08 14.80
N ILE A 30 -35.94 32.60 15.84
CA ILE A 30 -34.68 33.31 15.74
C ILE A 30 -33.64 32.56 16.57
N TYR A 31 -32.48 32.30 15.98
CA TYR A 31 -31.34 31.68 16.65
C TYR A 31 -30.34 32.77 17.00
N SER A 32 -29.91 32.83 18.25
CA SER A 32 -28.97 33.84 18.75
C SER A 32 -27.93 33.21 19.67
N ASP A 33 -26.73 33.77 19.65
CA ASP A 33 -25.66 33.45 20.61
C ASP A 33 -25.85 34.19 21.95
N THR A 34 -26.84 35.08 22.04
CA THR A 34 -27.25 35.76 23.27
C THR A 34 -28.58 35.20 23.80
N PRO A 35 -28.73 35.04 25.13
CA PRO A 35 -29.97 34.52 25.71
C PRO A 35 -31.14 35.44 25.38
N CYS A 36 -32.30 34.84 25.11
CA CYS A 36 -33.50 35.57 24.71
C CYS A 36 -33.85 36.63 25.75
N GLN A 37 -33.95 37.90 25.34
CA GLN A 37 -34.42 38.97 26.22
C GLN A 37 -35.93 38.83 26.42
N GLY A 38 -36.31 38.11 27.48
CA GLY A 38 -37.70 37.94 27.88
C GLY A 38 -37.84 36.78 28.86
N ASP A 39 -38.36 37.07 30.05
CA ASP A 39 -38.49 36.17 31.21
C ASP A 39 -39.49 35.01 31.02
N LYS A 40 -39.45 34.31 29.90
CA LYS A 40 -40.24 33.12 29.66
C LYS A 40 -39.31 31.95 29.42
N THR A 41 -38.96 31.29 30.52
CA THR A 41 -38.38 29.95 30.55
C THR A 41 -39.31 28.98 29.82
N VAL A 42 -39.13 28.85 28.51
CA VAL A 42 -39.76 27.78 27.75
C VAL A 42 -38.98 26.52 28.10
N SER A 43 -39.60 25.70 28.95
CA SER A 43 -39.15 24.35 29.31
C SER A 43 -38.61 23.63 28.08
N MET A 44 -37.35 23.18 28.15
CA MET A 44 -36.73 22.34 27.14
C MET A 44 -37.60 21.09 26.95
N LYS A 45 -38.43 21.11 25.90
CA LYS A 45 -39.11 19.91 25.45
C LYS A 45 -38.05 19.01 24.84
N GLU A 46 -37.62 18.02 25.61
CA GLU A 46 -36.76 16.94 25.13
C GLU A 46 -37.41 16.36 23.88
N ILE A 47 -36.77 16.59 22.74
CA ILE A 47 -37.17 16.00 21.47
C ILE A 47 -36.84 14.52 21.63
N ALA A 48 -37.82 13.73 22.07
CA ALA A 48 -37.73 12.29 22.04
C ALA A 48 -37.54 11.87 20.58
N ILE A 49 -36.30 11.60 20.20
CA ILE A 49 -35.98 10.94 18.94
C ILE A 49 -36.62 9.56 19.06
N ALA A 50 -37.78 9.37 18.43
CA ALA A 50 -38.38 8.07 18.32
C ALA A 50 -37.34 7.14 17.69
N ALA A 51 -36.92 6.11 18.42
CA ALA A 51 -36.01 5.10 17.90
C ALA A 51 -36.58 4.59 16.57
N ALA A 52 -35.87 4.83 15.47
CA ALA A 52 -36.28 4.32 14.17
C ALA A 52 -36.52 2.82 14.29
N ALA A 53 -37.72 2.36 13.94
CA ALA A 53 -38.05 0.94 13.94
C ALA A 53 -36.98 0.21 13.13
N SER A 54 -36.16 -0.62 13.79
CA SER A 54 -35.04 -1.25 13.11
C SER A 54 -35.59 -2.31 12.16
N ASP A 55 -35.51 -2.05 10.86
CA ASP A 55 -35.84 -3.03 9.83
C ASP A 55 -34.71 -4.09 9.77
N ASN A 56 -34.70 -4.95 10.79
CA ASN A 56 -33.67 -5.96 11.02
C ASN A 56 -33.55 -6.93 9.82
N GLY A 57 -34.62 -7.13 9.07
CA GLY A 57 -34.63 -7.98 7.88
C GLY A 57 -33.89 -7.35 6.69
N ALA A 58 -34.10 -6.05 6.45
CA ALA A 58 -33.34 -5.31 5.42
C ALA A 58 -31.85 -5.22 5.78
N ALA A 59 -31.54 -4.93 7.06
CA ALA A 59 -30.17 -4.86 7.55
C ALA A 59 -29.42 -6.21 7.43
N GLN A 60 -30.08 -7.33 7.75
CA GLN A 60 -29.46 -8.66 7.58
C GLN A 60 -29.21 -9.01 6.11
N LYS A 61 -30.12 -8.63 5.19
CA LYS A 61 -29.92 -8.86 3.75
C LYS A 61 -28.73 -8.06 3.21
N GLN A 62 -28.61 -6.79 3.59
CA GLN A 62 -27.44 -5.96 3.23
C GLN A 62 -26.16 -6.58 3.77
N LEU A 63 -26.14 -6.96 5.05
CA LEU A 63 -24.95 -7.60 5.65
C LEU A 63 -24.54 -8.91 4.95
N GLN A 64 -25.49 -9.69 4.44
CA GLN A 64 -25.15 -10.87 3.63
C GLN A 64 -24.61 -10.51 2.24
N GLN A 65 -25.12 -9.45 1.61
CA GLN A 65 -24.61 -8.96 0.33
C GLN A 65 -23.18 -8.42 0.48
N ASP A 66 -22.94 -7.61 1.51
CA ASP A 66 -21.63 -7.04 1.83
C ASP A 66 -20.61 -8.15 2.10
N LYS A 67 -20.99 -9.17 2.89
CA LYS A 67 -20.12 -10.34 3.13
C LYS A 67 -19.75 -11.05 1.83
N LYS A 68 -20.70 -11.26 0.92
CA LYS A 68 -20.44 -11.89 -0.38
C LYS A 68 -19.55 -11.03 -1.25
N GLU A 69 -19.75 -9.72 -1.25
CA GLU A 69 -18.90 -8.79 -1.99
C GLU A 69 -17.48 -8.76 -1.45
N LEU A 70 -17.31 -8.68 -0.13
CA LEU A 70 -16.00 -8.75 0.52
C LEU A 70 -15.27 -10.05 0.18
N GLN A 71 -15.94 -11.19 0.24
CA GLN A 71 -15.35 -12.47 -0.16
C GLN A 71 -14.91 -12.48 -1.63
N ARG A 72 -15.72 -11.94 -2.54
CA ARG A 72 -15.35 -11.82 -3.97
C ARG A 72 -14.15 -10.90 -4.18
N LEU A 73 -14.05 -9.81 -3.43
CA LEU A 73 -12.92 -8.90 -3.49
C LEU A 73 -11.64 -9.54 -2.93
N GLN A 74 -11.74 -10.26 -1.81
CA GLN A 74 -10.63 -11.03 -1.23
C GLN A 74 -10.10 -12.08 -2.21
N GLN A 75 -10.99 -12.92 -2.76
CA GLN A 75 -10.60 -13.93 -3.76
C GLN A 75 -9.94 -13.32 -4.99
N ARG A 76 -10.42 -12.16 -5.46
CA ARG A 76 -9.77 -11.42 -6.56
C ARG A 76 -8.37 -10.97 -6.20
N ARG A 77 -8.16 -10.40 -5.01
CA ARG A 77 -6.83 -9.99 -4.53
C ARG A 77 -5.89 -11.18 -4.42
N GLU A 78 -6.32 -12.27 -3.80
CA GLU A 78 -5.51 -13.48 -3.64
C GLU A 78 -5.11 -14.08 -5.00
N LYS A 79 -6.06 -14.13 -5.95
CA LYS A 79 -5.79 -14.59 -7.31
C LYS A 79 -4.77 -13.69 -8.02
N GLN A 80 -4.89 -12.37 -7.86
CA GLN A 80 -3.96 -11.41 -8.44
C GLN A 80 -2.57 -11.54 -7.82
N GLN A 81 -2.48 -11.54 -6.49
CA GLN A 81 -1.22 -11.75 -5.75
C GLN A 81 -0.54 -13.05 -6.17
N THR A 82 -1.28 -14.15 -6.23
CA THR A 82 -0.75 -15.45 -6.68
C THR A 82 -0.21 -15.40 -8.11
N GLN A 83 -0.88 -14.66 -9.01
CA GLN A 83 -0.40 -14.50 -10.38
C GLN A 83 0.87 -13.65 -10.44
N ASP A 84 0.91 -12.55 -9.70
CA ASP A 84 2.05 -11.65 -9.64
C ASP A 84 3.26 -12.35 -9.03
N ASP A 85 3.09 -13.06 -7.92
CA ASP A 85 4.14 -13.86 -7.27
C ASP A 85 4.69 -14.92 -8.23
N ARG A 86 3.81 -15.62 -8.97
CA ARG A 86 4.22 -16.59 -9.98
C ARG A 86 5.01 -15.93 -11.12
N GLN A 87 4.59 -14.76 -11.58
CA GLN A 87 5.32 -14.03 -12.62
C GLN A 87 6.68 -13.54 -12.13
N GLN A 88 6.75 -13.01 -10.91
CA GLN A 88 8.00 -12.59 -10.28
C GLN A 88 8.95 -13.77 -10.12
N ALA A 89 8.49 -14.89 -9.54
CA ALA A 89 9.29 -16.10 -9.38
C ALA A 89 9.84 -16.61 -10.72
N LYS A 90 9.03 -16.57 -11.79
CA LYS A 90 9.49 -16.93 -13.14
C LYS A 90 10.58 -15.98 -13.63
N ARG A 91 10.40 -14.66 -13.48
CA ARG A 91 11.40 -13.64 -13.87
C ARG A 91 12.70 -13.80 -13.11
N TYR A 92 12.65 -14.05 -11.79
CA TYR A 92 13.83 -14.32 -10.99
C TYR A 92 14.54 -15.59 -11.46
N LYS A 93 13.82 -16.70 -11.68
CA LYS A 93 14.41 -17.94 -12.16
C LYS A 93 15.05 -17.80 -13.55
N THR A 94 14.40 -17.10 -14.48
CA THR A 94 14.98 -16.87 -15.82
C THR A 94 16.22 -15.97 -15.74
N ALA A 95 16.21 -14.94 -14.89
CA ALA A 95 17.37 -14.10 -14.66
C ALA A 95 18.54 -14.89 -14.06
N GLU A 96 18.30 -15.69 -13.02
CA GLU A 96 19.34 -16.51 -12.37
C GLU A 96 19.92 -17.56 -13.32
N THR A 97 19.08 -18.26 -14.09
CA THR A 97 19.58 -19.21 -15.09
C THR A 97 20.38 -18.54 -16.21
N LYS A 98 20.01 -17.31 -16.63
CA LYS A 98 20.82 -16.51 -17.56
C LYS A 98 22.17 -16.14 -16.94
N LYS A 99 22.19 -15.67 -15.69
CA LYS A 99 23.43 -15.36 -14.96
C LYS A 99 24.35 -16.58 -14.87
N GLN A 100 23.83 -17.73 -14.49
CA GLN A 100 24.60 -18.99 -14.40
C GLN A 100 25.21 -19.38 -15.74
N LYS A 101 24.43 -19.34 -16.84
CA LYS A 101 24.95 -19.62 -18.19
C LYS A 101 26.02 -18.61 -18.62
N CYS A 102 25.85 -17.35 -18.26
CA CYS A 102 26.85 -16.32 -18.55
C CYS A 102 28.13 -16.52 -17.73
N ALA A 103 28.03 -16.89 -16.46
CA ALA A 103 29.18 -17.24 -15.64
C ALA A 103 29.93 -18.46 -16.20
N GLU A 104 29.21 -19.52 -16.56
CA GLU A 104 29.80 -20.73 -17.15
C GLU A 104 30.52 -20.42 -18.48
N SER A 105 29.89 -19.64 -19.36
CA SER A 105 30.52 -19.26 -20.62
C SER A 105 31.71 -18.32 -20.43
N ALA A 106 31.69 -17.42 -19.44
CA ALA A 106 32.84 -16.60 -19.07
C ALA A 106 34.01 -17.47 -18.59
N GLN A 107 33.75 -18.50 -17.79
CA GLN A 107 34.78 -19.45 -17.36
C GLN A 107 35.39 -20.20 -18.55
N ARG A 108 34.57 -20.62 -19.52
CA ARG A 108 35.07 -21.25 -20.76
C ARG A 108 35.95 -20.30 -21.58
N VAL A 109 35.63 -19.00 -21.61
CA VAL A 109 36.49 -17.99 -22.25
C VAL A 109 37.83 -17.92 -21.55
N GLN A 110 37.84 -17.88 -20.22
CA GLN A 110 39.05 -17.82 -19.42
C GLN A 110 39.96 -19.02 -19.69
N TRP A 111 39.42 -20.25 -19.61
CA TRP A 111 40.17 -21.46 -19.93
C TRP A 111 40.67 -21.49 -21.37
N ALA A 112 39.86 -21.07 -22.34
CA ALA A 112 40.30 -21.02 -23.74
C ALA A 112 41.46 -20.03 -23.95
N LYS A 113 41.52 -18.94 -23.17
CA LYS A 113 42.65 -17.99 -23.19
C LYS A 113 43.90 -18.60 -22.53
N GLU A 114 43.75 -19.28 -21.41
CA GLU A 114 44.84 -19.98 -20.71
C GLU A 114 45.43 -21.10 -21.58
N ASP A 115 44.57 -21.88 -22.24
CA ASP A 115 44.97 -22.89 -23.23
C ASP A 115 45.74 -22.26 -24.39
N ALA A 116 45.29 -21.12 -24.90
CA ALA A 116 45.97 -20.41 -25.98
C ALA A 116 47.32 -19.83 -25.56
N ALA A 117 47.43 -19.38 -24.31
CA ALA A 117 48.69 -18.89 -23.74
C ALA A 117 49.70 -20.02 -23.52
N SER A 118 49.22 -21.22 -23.16
CA SER A 118 50.06 -22.38 -22.85
C SER A 118 50.33 -23.29 -24.07
N ALA A 119 49.75 -22.99 -25.22
CA ALA A 119 49.82 -23.85 -26.40
C ALA A 119 51.23 -23.87 -27.04
N PRO A 120 51.74 -25.04 -27.45
CA PRO A 120 53.01 -25.14 -28.17
C PRO A 120 52.93 -24.45 -29.54
N THR A 121 54.06 -23.98 -30.05
CA THR A 121 54.16 -23.16 -31.27
C THR A 121 53.38 -23.73 -32.47
N LYS A 122 53.42 -25.05 -32.67
CA LYS A 122 52.71 -25.76 -33.76
C LYS A 122 51.17 -25.70 -33.65
N SER A 123 50.59 -25.53 -32.46
CA SER A 123 49.14 -25.44 -32.25
C SER A 123 48.67 -24.06 -31.76
N SER A 124 49.60 -23.13 -31.51
CA SER A 124 49.34 -21.79 -30.97
C SER A 124 48.27 -21.00 -31.74
N GLU A 125 48.36 -20.94 -33.07
CA GLU A 125 47.38 -20.19 -33.89
C GLU A 125 45.98 -20.81 -33.85
N ARG A 126 45.88 -22.15 -33.85
CA ARG A 126 44.59 -22.84 -33.69
C ARG A 126 43.98 -22.58 -32.31
N ALA A 127 44.80 -22.59 -31.25
CA ALA A 127 44.37 -22.31 -29.89
C ALA A 127 43.89 -20.85 -29.74
N LYS A 128 44.61 -19.88 -30.31
CA LYS A 128 44.20 -18.47 -30.36
C LYS A 128 42.87 -18.29 -31.11
N GLN A 129 42.70 -18.95 -32.25
CA GLN A 129 41.43 -18.88 -33.01
C GLN A 129 40.26 -19.44 -32.20
N LYS A 130 40.47 -20.56 -31.49
CA LYS A 130 39.47 -21.13 -30.57
C LYS A 130 39.12 -20.15 -29.43
N ALA A 131 40.11 -19.51 -28.82
CA ALA A 131 39.90 -18.50 -27.78
C ALA A 131 39.06 -17.31 -28.27
N ARG A 132 39.35 -16.82 -29.49
CA ARG A 132 38.56 -15.76 -30.13
C ARG A 132 37.11 -16.15 -30.35
N ARG A 133 36.86 -17.30 -30.98
CA ARG A 133 35.49 -17.81 -31.23
C ARG A 133 34.69 -18.01 -29.95
N THR A 134 35.32 -18.53 -28.89
CA THR A 134 34.66 -18.70 -27.58
C THR A 134 34.31 -17.35 -26.96
N THR A 135 35.20 -16.35 -27.11
CA THR A 135 34.97 -14.98 -26.63
C THR A 135 33.82 -14.31 -27.40
N GLU A 136 33.82 -14.38 -28.72
CA GLU A 136 32.74 -13.87 -29.58
C GLU A 136 31.40 -14.52 -29.22
N LYS A 137 31.37 -15.84 -29.04
CA LYS A 137 30.16 -16.55 -28.63
C LYS A 137 29.63 -16.08 -27.27
N HIS A 138 30.51 -15.87 -26.30
CA HIS A 138 30.13 -15.32 -24.99
C HIS A 138 29.56 -13.91 -25.11
N GLN A 139 30.21 -13.03 -25.89
CA GLN A 139 29.74 -11.67 -26.14
C GLN A 139 28.37 -11.64 -26.83
N LEU A 140 28.11 -12.53 -27.79
CA LEU A 140 26.79 -12.64 -28.43
C LEU A 140 25.70 -13.11 -27.46
N SER A 141 26.03 -14.01 -26.53
CA SER A 141 25.03 -14.54 -25.59
C SER A 141 24.79 -13.65 -24.35
N CYS A 142 25.81 -12.90 -23.92
CA CYS A 142 25.85 -12.23 -22.62
C CYS A 142 26.26 -10.75 -22.67
N GLY A 143 26.79 -10.26 -23.80
CA GLY A 143 27.29 -8.89 -23.96
C GLY A 143 26.23 -7.85 -24.33
N SER A 144 24.97 -8.25 -24.52
CA SER A 144 23.84 -7.35 -24.80
C SER A 144 22.93 -7.15 -23.59
N ALA A 145 23.52 -6.93 -22.40
CA ALA A 145 22.81 -6.60 -21.17
C ALA A 145 23.34 -5.30 -20.59
#